data_AF-A0A958RAH5-F1
#
_entry.id   AF-A0A958RAH5-F1
#
_cell.length_a   1.000
_cell.length_b   1.000
_cell.length_c   1.000
_cell.angle_alpha   90.00
_cell.angle_beta   90.00
_cell.angle_gamma   90.00
#
_symmetry.space_group_name_H-M   'P 1'
#
loop_
_entity.id
_entity.type
_entity.pdbx_description
1 polymer ?
#
loop_
_entity_poly.entity_id
_entity_poly.type
_entity_poly.pdbx_seq_one_letter_code
_entity_poly.pdbx_strand_id
1 'polypeptide(L)'
;MALTKEQIRTDYPLPIYNYRVDINGESISFSEVSGLELAFESITYKESFSTSGKSGPNIMYMPGMIQPVNISLKKGYVKGKSIPVLYEWINGIELNRVDK
;
A
#
# COMPACT_ATOMS: atom_id res chain seq x y z
N MET A 1 2.57 -12.93 28.99
CA MET A 1 1.37 -12.29 28.40
C MET A 1 1.12 -11.01 29.18
N ALA A 2 0.80 -9.91 28.51
CA ALA A 2 0.46 -8.64 29.17
C ALA A 2 -0.78 -8.83 30.05
N LEU A 3 -0.70 -8.43 31.32
CA LEU A 3 -1.80 -8.62 32.30
C LEU A 3 -2.50 -7.30 32.65
N THR A 4 -1.85 -6.16 32.40
CA THR A 4 -2.40 -4.83 32.66
C THR A 4 -2.88 -4.17 31.38
N LYS A 5 -3.87 -3.27 31.49
CA LYS A 5 -4.44 -2.53 30.36
C LYS A 5 -3.39 -1.72 29.58
N GLU A 6 -2.38 -1.19 30.28
CA GLU A 6 -1.31 -0.40 29.67
C GLU A 6 -0.34 -1.26 28.86
N GLN A 7 0.01 -2.45 29.38
CA GLN A 7 0.82 -3.41 28.63
C GLN A 7 0.08 -3.93 27.39
N ILE A 8 -1.23 -4.18 27.48
CA ILE A 8 -2.04 -4.59 26.31
C ILE A 8 -2.03 -3.48 25.24
N ARG A 9 -2.12 -2.20 25.60
CA ARG A 9 -2.08 -1.10 24.62
C ARG A 9 -0.75 -0.97 23.89
N THR A 10 0.34 -1.44 24.51
CA THR A 10 1.70 -1.27 23.98
C THR A 10 2.18 -2.52 23.23
N ASP A 11 1.87 -3.70 23.77
CA ASP A 11 2.44 -4.96 23.31
C ASP A 11 1.53 -5.72 22.34
N TYR A 12 0.22 -5.42 22.30
CA TYR A 12 -0.70 -6.15 21.43
C TYR A 12 -0.81 -5.49 20.05
N PRO A 13 -0.84 -6.28 18.98
CA PRO A 13 -1.06 -5.75 17.64
C PRO A 13 -2.45 -5.11 17.53
N LEU A 14 -2.53 -4.02 16.76
CA LEU A 14 -3.79 -3.34 16.50
C LEU A 14 -4.67 -4.15 15.54
N PRO A 15 -5.98 -4.20 15.78
CA PRO A 15 -6.90 -4.83 14.85
C PRO A 15 -7.11 -3.99 13.59
N ILE A 16 -7.30 -4.66 12.45
CA ILE A 16 -7.44 -4.02 11.14
C ILE A 16 -8.78 -3.30 10.91
N TYR A 17 -9.80 -3.54 11.74
CA TYR A 17 -11.16 -3.02 11.49
C TYR A 17 -11.40 -1.59 12.00
N ASN A 18 -10.46 -1.01 12.76
CA ASN A 18 -10.59 0.33 13.31
C ASN A 18 -9.58 1.28 12.67
N TYR A 19 -10.00 1.96 11.61
CA TYR A 19 -9.20 2.93 10.89
C TYR A 19 -10.06 4.09 10.39
N ARG A 20 -9.40 5.20 10.05
CA ARG A 20 -10.01 6.38 9.42
C ARG A 20 -9.13 6.80 8.26
N VAL A 21 -9.75 7.10 7.12
CA VAL A 21 -9.06 7.67 5.96
C VAL A 21 -9.42 9.13 5.88
N ASP A 22 -8.41 9.99 5.77
CA ASP A 22 -8.58 11.42 5.54
C ASP A 22 -8.08 11.75 4.14
N ILE A 23 -8.95 12.38 3.34
CA ILE A 23 -8.62 12.84 1.99
C ILE A 23 -8.92 14.32 1.94
N ASN A 24 -7.87 15.13 1.76
CA ASN A 24 -7.96 16.60 1.66
C ASN A 24 -8.71 17.27 2.84
N GLY A 25 -8.56 16.76 4.06
CA GLY A 25 -9.22 17.29 5.26
C GLY A 25 -10.65 16.79 5.47
N GLU A 26 -11.18 15.96 4.57
CA GLU A 26 -12.46 15.27 4.76
C GLU A 26 -12.22 13.82 5.21
N SER A 27 -12.79 13.48 6.38
CA SER A 27 -12.72 12.13 6.92
C SER A 27 -13.78 11.24 6.27
N ILE A 28 -13.34 10.24 5.51
CA ILE A 28 -14.20 9.33 4.75
C ILE A 28 -14.05 7.90 5.28
N SER A 29 -15.19 7.23 5.48
CA SER A 29 -15.21 5.83 5.89
C SER A 29 -15.20 4.90 4.67
N PHE A 30 -14.29 3.94 4.67
CA PHE A 30 -14.20 2.85 3.69
C PHE A 30 -14.47 1.51 4.37
N SER A 31 -14.84 0.51 3.57
CA SER A 31 -15.00 -0.87 4.03
C SER A 31 -13.66 -1.62 3.98
N GLU A 32 -12.82 -1.32 2.99
CA GLU A 32 -11.49 -1.91 2.85
C GLU A 32 -10.52 -0.89 2.24
N VAL A 33 -9.28 -0.90 2.71
CA VAL A 33 -8.15 -0.13 2.19
C VAL A 33 -6.98 -1.09 2.04
N SER A 34 -6.41 -1.19 0.85
CA SER A 34 -5.29 -2.09 0.55
C SER A 34 -4.32 -1.48 -0.46
N GLY A 35 -3.15 -2.09 -0.62
CA GLY A 35 -2.15 -1.68 -1.61
C GLY A 35 -1.17 -0.59 -1.16
N LEU A 36 -1.14 -0.27 0.14
CA LEU A 36 -0.08 0.57 0.72
C LEU A 36 1.15 -0.29 0.99
N GLU A 37 1.80 -0.72 -0.09
CA GLU A 37 3.01 -1.53 -0.06
C GLU A 37 4.19 -0.80 -0.71
N LEU A 38 5.38 -1.00 -0.15
CA LEU A 38 6.63 -0.50 -0.69
C LEU A 38 7.36 -1.66 -1.38
N ALA A 39 7.28 -1.72 -2.70
CA ALA A 39 7.93 -2.75 -3.50
C ALA A 39 9.13 -2.17 -4.26
N PHE A 40 10.20 -2.95 -4.32
CA PHE A 40 11.38 -2.67 -5.14
C PHE A 40 11.46 -3.70 -6.26
N GLU A 41 11.78 -3.25 -7.46
CA GLU A 41 12.10 -4.15 -8.56
C GLU A 41 13.34 -4.99 -8.21
N SER A 42 13.41 -6.23 -8.70
CA SER A 42 14.59 -7.08 -8.48
C SER A 42 15.40 -7.21 -9.75
N ILE A 43 16.67 -6.80 -9.70
CA ILE A 43 17.62 -6.98 -10.79
C ILE A 43 18.35 -8.29 -10.56
N THR A 44 18.22 -9.22 -11.52
CA THR A 44 18.88 -10.53 -11.45
C THR A 44 20.12 -10.52 -12.34
N TYR A 45 21.30 -10.62 -11.73
CA TYR A 45 22.55 -10.83 -12.45
C TYR A 45 22.93 -12.31 -12.38
N LYS A 46 23.28 -12.89 -13.52
CA LYS A 46 23.71 -14.30 -13.62
C LYS A 46 25.09 -14.34 -14.27
N GLU A 47 26.06 -14.91 -13.56
CA GLU A 47 27.42 -15.12 -14.07
C GLU A 47 27.81 -16.59 -14.01
N SER A 48 28.75 -16.99 -14.87
CA SER A 48 29.36 -18.32 -14.81
C SER A 48 30.39 -18.37 -13.68
N PHE A 49 30.45 -19.48 -12.94
CA PHE A 49 31.48 -19.65 -11.92
C PHE A 49 32.87 -19.73 -12.57
N SER A 50 33.74 -18.75 -12.25
CA SER A 50 35.14 -18.72 -12.71
C SER A 50 36.06 -19.62 -11.87
N THR A 51 35.62 -20.15 -10.72
CA THR A 51 36.43 -21.02 -9.84
C THR A 51 35.96 -22.47 -9.92
N SER A 52 36.88 -23.34 -10.30
CA SER A 52 36.72 -24.77 -10.53
C SER A 52 36.15 -25.50 -9.30
N GLY A 53 34.95 -26.07 -9.41
CA GLY A 53 34.45 -27.05 -8.44
C GLY A 53 32.96 -27.00 -8.09
N LYS A 54 32.21 -25.97 -8.52
CA LYS A 54 30.75 -25.90 -8.32
C LYS A 54 30.02 -25.88 -9.66
N SER A 55 29.05 -26.77 -9.83
CA SER A 55 28.19 -26.84 -11.04
C SER A 55 26.99 -25.91 -10.87
N GLY A 56 26.76 -25.00 -11.82
CA GLY A 56 25.65 -24.04 -11.86
C GLY A 56 26.10 -22.60 -12.16
N PRO A 57 25.19 -21.66 -12.46
CA PRO A 57 25.48 -20.22 -12.54
C PRO A 57 25.38 -19.54 -11.16
N ASN A 58 26.21 -18.53 -10.90
CA ASN A 58 26.07 -17.68 -9.72
C ASN A 58 24.97 -16.65 -10.00
N ILE A 59 23.98 -16.55 -9.11
CA ILE A 59 22.82 -15.67 -9.27
C ILE A 59 22.83 -14.65 -8.14
N MET A 60 22.90 -13.37 -8.51
CA MET A 60 22.84 -12.25 -7.57
C MET A 60 21.53 -11.50 -7.76
N TYR A 61 20.81 -11.28 -6.67
CA TYR A 61 19.61 -10.45 -6.63
C TYR A 61 19.95 -9.11 -6.02
N MET A 62 19.74 -8.03 -6.78
CA MET A 62 20.00 -6.66 -6.34
C MET A 62 18.69 -5.88 -6.29
N PRO A 63 18.47 -5.01 -5.28
CA PRO A 63 17.32 -4.12 -5.26
C PRO A 63 17.46 -3.09 -6.38
N GLY A 64 16.43 -2.99 -7.20
CA GLY A 64 16.29 -2.04 -8.30
C GLY A 64 15.48 -0.81 -7.89
N MET A 65 14.71 -0.27 -8.84
CA MET A 65 13.91 0.94 -8.63
C MET A 65 12.69 0.68 -7.74
N ILE A 66 12.24 1.72 -7.06
CA ILE A 66 10.98 1.72 -6.32
C ILE A 66 9.80 1.61 -7.30
N GLN A 67 8.87 0.69 -7.03
CA GLN A 67 7.67 0.53 -7.85
C GLN A 67 6.60 1.55 -7.44
N PRO A 68 5.77 2.00 -8.39
CA PRO A 68 4.64 2.88 -8.07
C PRO A 68 3.66 2.16 -7.13
N VAL A 69 3.17 2.90 -6.12
CA VAL A 69 2.23 2.37 -5.12
C VAL A 69 0.81 2.47 -5.67
N ASN A 70 0.10 1.34 -5.70
CA ASN A 70 -1.28 1.26 -6.18
C ASN A 70 -2.23 1.04 -5.00
N ILE A 71 -3.02 2.06 -4.66
CA ILE A 71 -3.95 2.01 -3.53
C ILE A 71 -5.34 1.62 -4.02
N SER A 72 -5.96 0.64 -3.36
CA SER A 72 -7.34 0.23 -3.61
C SER A 72 -8.24 0.56 -2.41
N LEU A 73 -9.35 1.24 -2.68
CA LEU A 73 -10.32 1.68 -1.67
C LEU A 73 -11.70 1.14 -2.04
N LYS A 74 -12.33 0.37 -1.15
CA LYS A 74 -13.69 -0.15 -1.35
C LYS A 74 -14.66 0.50 -0.39
N LYS A 75 -15.80 0.96 -0.91
CA LYS A 75 -16.86 1.57 -0.12
C LYS A 75 -18.23 1.14 -0.63
N GLY A 76 -19.17 0.92 0.29
CA GLY A 76 -20.58 0.78 -0.07
C GLY A 76 -21.16 2.05 -0.70
N TYR A 77 -22.08 1.89 -1.63
CA TYR A 77 -22.75 3.01 -2.27
C TYR A 77 -23.81 3.63 -1.33
N VAL A 78 -23.68 4.93 -1.06
CA VAL A 78 -24.65 5.71 -0.28
C VAL A 78 -24.98 6.98 -1.04
N LYS A 79 -26.23 7.11 -1.49
CA LYS A 79 -26.67 8.20 -2.38
C LYS A 79 -26.30 9.60 -1.87
N GLY A 80 -26.45 9.88 -0.58
CA GLY A 80 -26.22 11.22 -0.02
C GLY A 80 -24.76 11.58 0.32
N LYS A 81 -23.85 10.61 0.39
CA LYS A 81 -22.45 10.84 0.84
C LYS A 81 -21.38 10.32 -0.11
N SER A 82 -21.66 9.26 -0.85
CA SER A 82 -20.67 8.65 -1.76
C SER A 82 -20.62 9.35 -3.12
N ILE A 83 -21.71 9.98 -3.56
CA ILE A 83 -21.77 10.74 -4.82
C ILE A 83 -20.90 12.02 -4.75
N PRO A 84 -21.10 12.94 -3.79
CA PRO A 84 -20.35 14.20 -3.80
C PRO A 84 -18.84 13.98 -3.63
N VAL A 85 -18.43 13.08 -2.73
CA VAL A 85 -17.02 12.99 -2.36
C VAL A 85 -16.16 12.20 -3.34
N LEU A 86 -16.65 11.07 -3.86
CA LEU A 86 -15.85 10.21 -4.73
C LEU A 86 -16.16 10.41 -6.21
N TYR A 87 -17.44 10.57 -6.55
CA TYR A 87 -17.85 10.66 -7.96
C TYR A 87 -17.56 12.05 -8.53
N GLU A 88 -17.81 13.13 -7.79
CA GLU A 88 -17.42 14.47 -8.25
C GLU A 88 -15.90 14.64 -8.30
N TRP A 89 -15.16 14.08 -7.34
CA TRP A 89 -13.70 14.11 -7.36
C TRP A 89 -13.10 13.42 -8.60
N ILE A 90 -13.60 12.23 -8.96
CA ILE A 90 -13.16 11.53 -10.17
C ILE A 90 -13.56 12.29 -11.45
N ASN A 91 -14.76 12.86 -11.49
CA ASN A 91 -15.24 13.60 -12.66
C ASN A 91 -14.63 15.00 -12.80
N GLY A 92 -14.10 15.57 -11.72
CA GLY A 92 -13.42 16.87 -11.74
C GLY A 92 -12.02 16.82 -12.37
N ILE A 93 -11.54 15.63 -12.75
CA ILE A 93 -10.23 15.46 -13.37
C ILE A 93 -10.28 15.91 -14.83
N GLU A 94 -9.83 17.13 -15.11
CA GLU A 94 -9.65 17.65 -16.46
C GLU A 94 -8.17 17.69 -16.84
N LEU A 95 -7.82 17.16 -18.03
CA LEU A 95 -6.49 17.30 -18.64
C LEU A 95 -5.32 16.92 -17.69
N ASN A 96 -5.50 15.86 -16.89
CA ASN A 96 -4.55 15.34 -15.89
C ASN A 96 -4.36 16.20 -14.62
N ARG A 97 -5.24 17.17 -14.34
CA ARG A 97 -5.24 17.93 -13.08
C ARG A 97 -6.41 17.50 -12.23
N VAL A 98 -6.11 17.07 -11.01
CA VAL A 98 -7.09 16.54 -10.04
C VAL A 98 -7.69 17.66 -9.17
N ASP A 99 -7.06 18.83 -9.14
CA ASP A 99 -7.51 20.00 -8.37
C ASP A 99 -7.05 21.30 -9.06
N LYS A 100 -7.78 22.39 -8.81
CA LYS A 100 -7.42 23.75 -9.23
C LYS A 100 -6.78 24.51 -8.09
#